data_AF-A0A376M0R4-F1
#
_entry.id   AF-A0A376M0R4-F1
#
_cell.length_a   1.000
_cell.length_b   1.000
_cell.length_c   1.000
_cell.angle_alpha   90.00
_cell.angle_beta   90.00
_cell.angle_gamma   90.00
#
_symmetry.space_group_name_H-M   'P 1'
#
loop_
_entity.id
_entity.type
_entity.pdbx_description
1 polymer ?
#
loop_
_entity_poly.entity_id
_entity_poly.type
_entity_poly.pdbx_seq_one_letter_code
_entity_poly.pdbx_strand_id
1 'polypeptide(L)'
;MKLAACFLTLLPGFAVAASWTSPGFPAFSEQGTGTFVSHAQLPKGTRPLTLNFDQQCWQPADAIKLNQMLSLQPCSNTPPQWRLFRDGEYTLQLDTRSGTPTLMISIQNAVEPVASLVRECPK
;
A
#
# COMPACT_ATOMS: atom_id res chain seq x y z
N MET A 1 -42.26 -23.44 -36.34
CA MET A 1 -42.24 -22.03 -35.86
C MET A 1 -41.09 -21.90 -34.86
N LYS A 2 -40.06 -21.11 -35.16
CA LYS A 2 -38.87 -20.94 -34.30
C LYS A 2 -39.14 -19.80 -33.31
N LEU A 3 -39.28 -20.11 -32.02
CA LEU A 3 -39.33 -19.11 -30.96
C LEU A 3 -37.91 -18.62 -30.69
N ALA A 4 -37.63 -17.38 -31.05
CA ALA A 4 -36.37 -16.72 -30.72
C ALA A 4 -36.39 -16.33 -29.24
N ALA A 5 -35.58 -17.01 -28.44
CA ALA A 5 -35.30 -16.63 -27.07
C ALA A 5 -34.24 -15.52 -27.07
N CYS A 6 -34.66 -14.25 -26.93
CA CYS A 6 -33.75 -13.17 -26.58
C CYS A 6 -33.54 -13.17 -25.06
N PHE A 7 -32.56 -13.96 -24.61
CA PHE A 7 -32.00 -13.84 -23.27
C PHE A 7 -31.09 -12.60 -23.24
N LEU A 8 -31.63 -11.47 -22.79
CA LEU A 8 -30.83 -10.31 -22.38
C LEU A 8 -30.12 -10.69 -21.08
N THR A 9 -28.90 -11.20 -21.19
CA THR A 9 -28.00 -11.35 -20.04
C THR A 9 -27.60 -9.96 -19.56
N LEU A 10 -28.29 -9.46 -18.52
CA LEU A 10 -27.75 -8.39 -17.70
C LEU A 10 -26.48 -8.92 -17.04
N LEU A 11 -25.33 -8.58 -17.61
CA LEU A 11 -24.06 -8.72 -16.92
C LEU A 11 -24.05 -7.69 -15.78
N PRO A 12 -23.88 -8.09 -14.51
CA PRO A 12 -23.70 -7.14 -13.44
C PRO A 12 -22.45 -6.32 -13.75
N GLY A 13 -22.62 -5.00 -13.90
CA GLY A 13 -21.52 -4.09 -14.04
C GLY A 13 -20.65 -4.21 -12.80
N PHE A 14 -19.44 -4.77 -12.96
CA PHE A 14 -18.43 -4.74 -11.92
C PHE A 14 -18.08 -3.26 -11.70
N ALA A 15 -18.65 -2.64 -10.67
CA ALA A 15 -18.12 -1.41 -10.13
C ALA A 15 -16.72 -1.75 -9.61
N VAL A 16 -15.69 -1.46 -10.39
CA VAL A 16 -14.32 -1.45 -9.90
C VAL A 16 -14.28 -0.34 -8.86
N ALA A 17 -14.39 -0.69 -7.59
CA ALA A 17 -14.04 0.23 -6.53
C ALA A 17 -12.59 0.64 -6.79
N ALA A 18 -12.34 1.94 -6.97
CA ALA A 18 -11.02 2.50 -7.20
C ALA A 18 -10.11 2.06 -6.06
N SER A 19 -9.29 1.04 -6.31
CA SER A 19 -8.49 0.38 -5.28
C SER A 19 -7.02 0.63 -5.57
N TRP A 20 -6.31 1.07 -4.54
CA TRP A 20 -4.86 1.11 -4.61
C TRP A 20 -4.30 -0.30 -4.78
N THR A 21 -3.26 -0.43 -5.61
CA THR A 21 -2.53 -1.68 -5.82
C THR A 21 -1.03 -1.42 -5.84
N SER A 22 -0.23 -2.42 -5.47
CA SER A 22 1.23 -2.37 -5.59
C SER A 22 1.75 -3.78 -5.91
N PRO A 23 2.74 -3.93 -6.82
CA PRO A 23 3.29 -5.24 -7.13
C PRO A 23 3.76 -5.98 -5.88
N GLY A 24 3.42 -7.27 -5.76
CA GLY A 24 3.78 -8.10 -4.61
C GLY A 24 3.01 -7.80 -3.32
N PHE A 25 1.95 -6.99 -3.39
CA PHE A 25 0.99 -6.78 -2.32
C PHE A 25 -0.42 -7.15 -2.79
N PRO A 26 -1.29 -7.70 -1.91
CA PRO A 26 -2.72 -7.75 -2.16
C PRO A 26 -3.31 -6.35 -2.41
N ALA A 27 -4.53 -6.31 -2.97
CA ALA A 27 -5.28 -5.06 -3.09
C ALA A 27 -5.42 -4.38 -1.71
N PHE A 28 -5.30 -3.05 -1.68
CA PHE A 28 -5.37 -2.32 -0.43
C PHE A 28 -6.80 -2.32 0.11
N SER A 29 -6.93 -2.37 1.44
CA SER A 29 -8.19 -2.24 2.17
C SER A 29 -8.31 -0.84 2.76
N GLU A 30 -9.47 -0.22 2.68
CA GLU A 30 -9.72 1.06 3.37
C GLU A 30 -9.95 0.78 4.86
N GLN A 31 -9.16 1.42 5.73
CA GLN A 31 -9.21 1.26 7.19
C GLN A 31 -9.84 2.48 7.89
N GLY A 32 -10.09 3.55 7.13
CA GLY A 32 -10.68 4.80 7.55
C GLY A 32 -10.70 5.74 6.37
N THR A 33 -11.47 6.84 6.43
CA THR A 33 -11.65 7.74 5.29
C THR A 33 -10.31 8.20 4.70
N GLY A 34 -10.02 7.76 3.47
CA GLY A 34 -8.80 8.13 2.76
C GLY A 34 -7.52 7.51 3.31
N THR A 35 -7.63 6.44 4.11
CA THR A 35 -6.50 5.65 4.61
C THR A 35 -6.61 4.21 4.13
N PHE A 36 -5.61 3.74 3.40
CA PHE A 36 -5.62 2.42 2.78
C PHE A 36 -4.41 1.61 3.22
N VAL A 37 -4.61 0.32 3.51
CA VAL A 37 -3.56 -0.55 4.04
C VAL A 37 -3.48 -1.86 3.26
N SER A 38 -2.26 -2.29 2.97
CA SER A 38 -1.96 -3.64 2.46
C SER A 38 -0.73 -4.20 3.16
N HIS A 39 -0.69 -5.51 3.33
CA HIS A 39 0.40 -6.23 3.99
C HIS A 39 0.81 -7.44 3.16
N ALA A 40 2.11 -7.74 3.14
CA ALA A 40 2.64 -8.89 2.43
C ALA A 40 3.95 -9.37 3.05
N GLN A 41 4.17 -10.68 3.02
CA GLN A 41 5.47 -11.28 3.30
C GLN A 41 6.41 -11.04 2.12
N LEU A 42 7.53 -10.34 2.33
CA LEU A 42 8.51 -10.07 1.28
C LEU A 42 9.88 -10.64 1.67
N PRO A 43 10.62 -11.25 0.71
CA PRO A 43 12.01 -11.63 0.92
C PRO A 43 12.94 -10.41 0.82
N LYS A 44 14.10 -10.51 1.47
CA LYS A 44 15.24 -9.61 1.31
C LYS A 44 15.59 -9.48 -0.17
N GLY A 45 15.88 -8.27 -0.62
CA GLY A 45 16.22 -8.02 -2.01
C GLY A 45 16.06 -6.57 -2.41
N THR A 46 16.20 -6.31 -3.70
CA THR A 46 15.91 -5.00 -4.29
C THR A 46 14.79 -5.15 -5.29
N ARG A 47 13.78 -4.29 -5.19
CA ARG A 47 12.60 -4.34 -6.04
C ARG A 47 12.09 -2.94 -6.36
N PRO A 48 11.45 -2.72 -7.52
CA PRO A 48 10.78 -1.45 -7.80
C PRO A 48 9.61 -1.28 -6.83
N LEU A 49 9.39 -0.04 -6.37
CA LEU A 49 8.21 0.32 -5.60
C LEU A 49 7.38 1.35 -6.38
N THR A 50 6.24 0.89 -6.87
CA THR A 50 5.21 1.72 -7.50
C THR A 50 3.85 1.35 -6.92
N LEU A 51 2.94 2.31 -6.95
CA LEU A 51 1.55 2.13 -6.57
C LEU A 51 0.68 2.56 -7.73
N ASN A 52 -0.45 1.90 -7.94
CA ASN A 52 -1.43 2.33 -8.94
C ASN A 52 -2.74 2.64 -8.23
N PHE A 53 -3.35 3.75 -8.62
CA PHE A 53 -4.72 4.08 -8.28
C PHE A 53 -5.47 4.32 -9.58
N ASP A 54 -6.50 3.53 -9.83
CA ASP A 54 -7.17 3.43 -11.12
C ASP A 54 -6.17 3.17 -12.27
N GLN A 55 -5.94 4.16 -13.13
CA GLN A 55 -5.03 4.10 -14.27
C GLN A 55 -3.75 4.93 -14.07
N GLN A 56 -3.59 5.54 -12.90
CA GLN A 56 -2.46 6.42 -12.60
C GLN A 56 -1.41 5.71 -11.75
N CYS A 57 -0.16 5.76 -12.24
CA CYS A 57 1.00 5.26 -11.53
C CYS A 57 1.57 6.34 -10.60
N TRP A 58 1.90 5.93 -9.38
CA TRP A 58 2.50 6.73 -8.32
C TRP A 58 3.79 6.09 -7.81
N GLN A 59 4.74 6.93 -7.42
CA GLN A 59 6.01 6.51 -6.83
C GLN A 59 6.42 7.46 -5.69
N PRO A 60 7.23 7.01 -4.72
CA PRO A 60 7.86 7.90 -3.75
C PRO A 60 8.61 9.07 -4.40
N ALA A 61 8.44 10.27 -3.86
CA ALA A 61 9.13 11.48 -4.29
C ALA A 61 10.63 11.44 -3.95
N ASP A 62 10.93 10.89 -2.77
CA ASP A 62 12.26 10.83 -2.19
C ASP A 62 12.72 9.38 -1.94
N ALA A 63 13.92 9.24 -1.37
CA ALA A 63 14.48 7.97 -0.98
C ALA A 63 13.53 7.17 -0.06
N ILE A 64 13.37 5.89 -0.37
CA ILE A 64 12.47 4.98 0.35
C ILE A 64 13.03 4.67 1.73
N LYS A 65 12.31 5.06 2.78
CA LYS A 65 12.68 4.81 4.17
C LYS A 65 11.50 4.20 4.94
N LEU A 66 11.81 3.27 5.84
CA LEU A 66 10.81 2.68 6.73
C LEU A 66 10.39 3.69 7.81
N ASN A 67 9.14 3.54 8.28
CA ASN A 67 8.53 4.30 9.36
C ASN A 67 8.58 5.83 9.17
N GLN A 68 8.57 6.28 7.92
CA GLN A 68 8.52 7.69 7.52
C GLN A 68 7.40 7.89 6.50
N MET A 69 6.77 9.07 6.55
CA MET A 69 5.82 9.48 5.53
C MET A 69 6.58 9.89 4.28
N LEU A 70 6.33 9.18 3.18
CA LEU A 70 6.90 9.45 1.87
C LEU A 70 5.83 10.09 1.00
N SER A 71 6.03 11.32 0.56
CA SER A 71 5.16 11.95 -0.43
C SER A 71 5.19 11.15 -1.74
N LEU A 72 4.05 10.98 -2.38
CA LEU A 72 3.95 10.34 -3.68
C LEU A 72 3.88 11.38 -4.80
N GLN A 73 4.48 11.04 -5.93
CA GLN A 73 4.41 11.78 -7.19
C GLN A 73 3.98 10.83 -8.31
N PRO A 74 3.44 11.33 -9.44
CA PRO A 74 3.25 10.52 -10.63
C PRO A 74 4.55 9.83 -11.05
N CYS A 75 4.44 8.61 -11.56
CA CYS A 75 5.63 7.86 -11.99
C CYS A 75 6.41 8.60 -13.07
N SER A 76 7.74 8.51 -12.97
CA SER A 76 8.66 8.93 -14.03
C SER A 76 9.18 7.70 -14.78
N ASN A 77 10.15 7.88 -15.70
CA ASN A 77 10.65 6.79 -16.55
C ASN A 77 11.28 5.63 -15.76
N THR A 78 11.87 5.89 -14.58
CA THR A 78 12.60 4.88 -13.80
C THR A 78 12.01 4.76 -12.40
N PRO A 79 11.38 3.61 -12.06
CA PRO A 79 10.84 3.38 -10.73
C PRO A 79 11.92 3.38 -9.64
N PRO A 80 11.65 4.00 -8.47
CA PRO A 80 12.59 3.97 -7.36
C PRO A 80 12.78 2.54 -6.84
N GLN A 81 14.02 2.21 -6.54
CA GLN A 81 14.41 0.88 -6.07
C GLN A 81 14.33 0.81 -4.55
N TRP A 82 13.45 -0.04 -4.04
CA TRP A 82 13.33 -0.34 -2.62
C TRP A 82 14.27 -1.48 -2.24
N ARG A 83 15.24 -1.20 -1.37
CA ARG A 83 16.12 -2.20 -0.80
C ARG A 83 15.55 -2.72 0.52
N LEU A 84 15.09 -3.96 0.50
CA LEU A 84 14.66 -4.74 1.65
C LEU A 84 15.91 -5.38 2.28
N PHE A 85 16.20 -5.07 3.54
CA PHE A 85 17.40 -5.55 4.22
C PHE A 85 17.24 -6.92 4.87
N ARG A 86 16.00 -7.40 5.01
CA ARG A 86 15.63 -8.69 5.62
C ARG A 86 14.31 -9.19 5.04
N ASP A 87 14.02 -10.46 5.29
CA ASP A 87 12.70 -11.03 5.07
C ASP A 87 11.74 -10.51 6.16
N GLY A 88 10.46 -10.34 5.86
CA GLY A 88 9.47 -9.97 6.87
C GLY A 88 8.09 -9.64 6.32
N GLU A 89 7.16 -9.41 7.24
CA GLU A 89 5.83 -8.89 6.92
C GLU A 89 5.91 -7.36 6.83
N TYR A 90 5.72 -6.85 5.62
CA TYR A 90 5.74 -5.42 5.35
C TYR A 90 4.32 -4.90 5.23
N THR A 91 4.09 -3.70 5.76
CA THR A 91 2.83 -2.97 5.64
C THR A 91 3.06 -1.72 4.82
N LEU A 92 2.21 -1.52 3.81
CA LEU A 92 2.07 -0.26 3.09
C LEU A 92 0.80 0.42 3.57
N GLN A 93 0.95 1.62 4.13
CA GLN A 93 -0.15 2.47 4.54
C GLN A 93 -0.16 3.74 3.69
N LEU A 94 -1.25 3.95 2.97
CA LEU A 94 -1.50 5.13 2.16
C LEU A 94 -2.43 6.09 2.87
N ASP A 95 -2.16 7.37 2.77
CA ASP A 95 -3.02 8.46 3.25
C ASP A 95 -3.21 9.50 2.15
N THR A 96 -4.47 9.74 1.77
CA THR A 96 -4.85 10.67 0.69
C THR A 96 -5.55 11.93 1.22
N ARG A 97 -5.55 12.17 2.53
CA ARG A 97 -6.33 13.24 3.17
C ARG A 97 -5.73 14.63 2.99
N SER A 98 -4.44 14.73 2.72
CA SER A 98 -3.67 15.98 2.64
C SER A 98 -3.55 16.56 1.22
N GLY A 99 -4.30 16.04 0.25
CA GLY A 99 -4.27 16.49 -1.16
C GLY A 99 -3.08 15.97 -1.97
N THR A 100 -1.95 15.65 -1.33
CA THR A 100 -0.87 14.85 -1.91
C THR A 100 -0.85 13.48 -1.23
N PRO A 101 -1.07 12.36 -1.95
CA PRO A 101 -1.01 11.03 -1.37
C PRO A 101 0.35 10.79 -0.71
N THR A 102 0.34 10.19 0.49
CA THR A 102 1.56 9.80 1.20
C THR A 102 1.56 8.32 1.48
N LEU A 103 2.76 7.73 1.53
CA LEU A 103 3.00 6.33 1.82
C LEU A 103 3.87 6.20 3.07
N MET A 104 3.43 5.40 4.02
CA MET A 104 4.27 4.91 5.11
C MET A 104 4.50 3.42 4.93
N ILE A 105 5.76 3.00 5.04
CA ILE A 105 6.17 1.61 4.93
C ILE A 105 6.68 1.16 6.29
N SER A 106 6.12 0.11 6.85
CA SER A 106 6.62 -0.50 8.08
C SER A 106 6.90 -1.99 7.89
N ILE A 107 7.68 -2.56 8.79
CA ILE A 107 7.90 -3.99 8.90
C ILE A 107 7.46 -4.41 10.29
N GLN A 108 6.71 -5.51 10.40
CA GLN A 108 6.45 -6.10 11.69
C GLN A 108 7.78 -6.62 12.25
N ASN A 109 8.33 -5.91 13.24
CA ASN A 109 9.43 -6.45 14.01
C ASN A 109 8.87 -7.58 14.88
N ALA A 110 9.61 -8.69 14.99
CA ALA A 110 9.41 -9.58 16.12
C ALA A 110 9.49 -8.71 17.38
N VAL A 111 8.45 -8.78 18.22
CA VAL A 111 8.29 -7.93 19.40
C VAL A 111 9.57 -7.98 20.23
N GLU A 112 10.38 -6.93 20.17
CA GLU A 112 11.35 -6.68 21.23
C GLU A 112 10.50 -6.30 22.46
N PRO A 113 10.62 -7.03 23.58
CA PRO A 113 9.91 -6.66 24.78
C PRO A 113 10.36 -5.25 25.17
N VAL A 114 9.46 -4.28 25.02
CA VAL A 114 9.66 -2.93 25.55
C VAL A 114 9.66 -3.08 27.06
N ALA A 115 10.83 -3.29 27.65
CA ALA A 115 11.01 -3.14 29.08
C ALA A 115 10.63 -1.70 29.41
N SER A 116 9.43 -1.52 29.94
CA SER A 116 8.93 -0.26 30.46
C SER A 116 9.82 0.16 31.62
N LEU A 117 10.90 0.88 31.30
CA LEU A 117 11.69 1.64 32.27
C LEU A 117 10.85 2.84 32.69
N VAL A 118 9.91 2.59 33.59
CA VAL A 118 9.27 3.61 34.41
C VAL A 118 10.40 4.26 35.21
N ARG A 119 10.89 5.42 34.74
CA ARG A 119 11.70 6.29 35.59
C ARG A 119 10.76 7.04 36.51
N GLU A 120 10.55 6.49 37.71
CA GLU A 120 10.00 7.26 38.82
C GLU A 120 11.00 8.35 39.17
N CYS A 121 10.61 9.62 38.96
CA CYS A 121 11.35 10.76 39.50
C CYS A 121 11.15 10.79 41.03
N PRO A 122 12.21 10.77 41.85
CA PRO A 122 12.09 10.99 43.28
C PRO A 122 11.60 12.42 43.57
N LYS A 123 10.75 12.57 44.59
CA LYS A 123 10.29 13.87 45.11
C LYS A 123 11.42 14.66 45.77
#